data_AF-A0AAR2KYN8-F1
#
_entry.id   AF-A0AAR2KYN8-F1
#
_cell.length_a   1.000
_cell.length_b   1.000
_cell.length_c   1.000
_cell.angle_alpha   90.00
_cell.angle_beta   90.00
_cell.angle_gamma   90.00
#
_symmetry.space_group_name_H-M   'P 1'
#
loop_
_entity.id
_entity.type
_entity.pdbx_description
1 polymer ?
#
loop_
_entity_poly.entity_id
_entity_poly.type
_entity_poly.pdbx_seq_one_letter_code
_entity_poly.pdbx_strand_id
1 'polypeptide(L)'
;MFKNKSAWFSNSVRNDISRFWVSQGGVISGWKTADYLFSDDVSCPETERIHVSDVYAMDRLTVFHSAYLSACRLRQSTKSVPLGHYTLPPASVQREVRAMMGRFIWEQDELEKTIHGNRNPEQTVNALPEGGSLKKKGKISQEDCMNPCPSRDEPACCDVQFYPVNNMVSGYTHIDQLEKYSGELHDFLPSHTGYSVSITHRRHPYQHRLGQF
;
A
#
# COMPACT_ATOMS: atom_id res chain seq x y z
N MET A 1 -4.87 -0.95 -21.00
CA MET A 1 -4.21 -0.36 -19.81
C MET A 1 -2.68 -0.46 -19.83
N PHE A 2 -2.10 -1.50 -20.44
CA PHE A 2 -0.66 -1.78 -20.42
C PHE A 2 -0.01 -1.77 -21.82
N LYS A 3 -0.58 -1.02 -22.76
CA LYS A 3 -0.04 -0.92 -24.13
C LYS A 3 1.43 -0.47 -24.10
N ASN A 4 2.26 -1.13 -24.90
CA ASN A 4 3.70 -0.89 -25.02
C ASN A 4 4.49 -1.09 -23.71
N LYS A 5 3.97 -1.89 -22.78
CA LYS A 5 4.68 -2.30 -21.57
C LYS A 5 4.90 -3.79 -21.59
N SER A 6 6.08 -4.20 -21.15
CA SER A 6 6.46 -5.60 -20.99
C SER A 6 6.49 -6.00 -19.52
N ALA A 7 6.07 -7.22 -19.21
CA ALA A 7 6.13 -7.76 -17.86
C ALA A 7 6.62 -9.20 -17.81
N TRP A 8 7.30 -9.53 -16.73
CA TRP A 8 7.61 -10.89 -16.32
C TRP A 8 6.76 -11.27 -15.12
N PHE A 9 6.33 -12.53 -15.07
CA PHE A 9 5.52 -13.11 -14.01
C PHE A 9 6.23 -14.34 -13.47
N SER A 10 6.47 -14.39 -12.16
CA SER A 10 6.98 -15.61 -11.52
C SER A 10 5.92 -16.71 -11.51
N ASN A 11 6.34 -17.96 -11.31
CA ASN A 11 5.42 -19.10 -11.19
C ASN A 11 4.41 -19.02 -10.03
N SER A 12 4.64 -18.18 -9.02
CA SER A 12 3.63 -17.96 -7.96
C SER A 12 2.43 -17.14 -8.41
N VAL A 13 2.53 -16.42 -9.53
CA VAL A 13 1.44 -15.56 -10.01
C VAL A 13 0.36 -16.38 -10.70
N ARG A 14 -0.89 -16.13 -10.33
CA ARG A 14 -2.04 -16.79 -10.96
C ARG A 14 -2.16 -16.46 -12.46
N ASN A 15 -2.50 -17.48 -13.26
CA ASN A 15 -2.67 -17.35 -14.71
C ASN A 15 -3.73 -16.32 -15.15
N ASP A 16 -4.75 -16.03 -14.33
CA ASP A 16 -5.74 -15.01 -14.68
C ASP A 16 -5.18 -13.58 -14.59
N ILE A 17 -4.16 -13.36 -13.76
CA ILE A 17 -3.47 -12.07 -13.62
C ILE A 17 -2.60 -11.80 -14.85
N SER A 18 -1.80 -12.79 -15.27
CA SER A 18 -0.95 -12.65 -16.48
C SER A 18 -1.80 -12.54 -17.76
N ARG A 19 -2.91 -13.28 -17.86
CA ARG A 19 -3.87 -13.12 -18.98
C ARG A 19 -4.50 -11.73 -19.03
N PHE A 20 -4.81 -11.15 -17.87
CA PHE A 20 -5.34 -9.79 -17.80
C PHE A 20 -4.33 -8.73 -18.26
N TRP A 21 -3.05 -8.90 -17.94
CA TRP A 21 -1.99 -8.04 -18.47
C TRP A 21 -2.01 -8.03 -20.01
N VAL A 22 -2.05 -9.22 -20.61
CA VAL A 22 -2.10 -9.40 -22.07
C VAL A 22 -3.39 -8.83 -22.66
N SER A 23 -4.55 -9.11 -22.07
CA SER A 23 -5.83 -8.59 -22.57
C SER A 23 -5.93 -7.07 -22.51
N GLN A 24 -5.14 -6.44 -21.64
CA GLN A 24 -5.01 -5.00 -21.52
C GLN A 24 -3.91 -4.38 -22.40
N GLY A 25 -3.32 -5.17 -23.31
CA GLY A 25 -2.35 -4.75 -24.32
C GLY A 25 -0.88 -4.85 -23.88
N GLY A 26 -0.60 -5.50 -22.75
CA GLY A 26 0.76 -5.74 -22.30
C GLY A 26 1.42 -6.95 -22.97
N VAL A 27 2.76 -6.96 -23.00
CA VAL A 27 3.57 -8.04 -23.56
C VAL A 27 4.23 -8.83 -22.44
N ILE A 28 4.32 -10.16 -22.57
CA ILE A 28 5.08 -10.99 -21.62
C ILE A 28 6.51 -11.13 -22.14
N SER A 29 7.51 -10.95 -21.26
CA SER A 29 8.92 -11.03 -21.62
C SER A 29 9.75 -11.66 -20.50
N GLY A 30 11.01 -11.98 -20.78
CA GLY A 30 11.93 -12.50 -19.77
C GLY A 30 12.25 -11.44 -18.71
N TRP A 31 12.55 -11.87 -17.49
CA TRP A 31 12.78 -10.98 -16.34
C TRP A 31 13.93 -9.96 -16.54
N LYS A 32 14.88 -10.24 -17.43
CA LYS A 32 16.00 -9.34 -17.76
C LYS A 32 15.63 -8.22 -18.77
N THR A 33 14.55 -8.39 -19.50
CA THR A 33 14.14 -7.48 -20.59
C THR A 33 12.77 -6.86 -20.34
N ALA A 34 12.06 -7.30 -19.30
CA ALA A 34 10.74 -6.80 -18.95
C ALA A 34 10.82 -5.46 -18.20
N ASP A 35 9.86 -4.57 -18.44
CA ASP A 35 9.73 -3.29 -17.74
C ASP A 35 9.22 -3.47 -16.30
N TYR A 36 8.40 -4.49 -16.07
CA TYR A 36 7.78 -4.79 -14.78
C TYR A 36 7.95 -6.25 -14.39
N LEU A 37 8.23 -6.51 -13.12
CA LEU A 37 8.35 -7.86 -12.59
C LEU A 37 7.29 -8.06 -11.52
N PHE A 38 6.46 -9.09 -11.69
CA PHE A 38 5.40 -9.42 -10.76
C PHE A 38 5.59 -10.81 -10.13
N SER A 39 5.39 -10.88 -8.82
CA SER A 39 5.36 -12.14 -8.06
C SER A 39 4.33 -12.06 -6.94
N ASP A 40 3.70 -13.18 -6.58
CA ASP A 40 2.80 -13.25 -5.41
C ASP A 40 3.50 -13.79 -4.16
N ASP A 41 4.72 -14.31 -4.31
CA ASP A 41 5.41 -15.00 -3.23
C ASP A 41 6.92 -14.74 -3.30
N VAL A 42 7.45 -14.16 -2.23
CA VAL A 42 8.88 -13.87 -2.07
C VAL A 42 9.72 -15.14 -1.92
N SER A 43 9.12 -16.24 -1.45
CA SER A 43 9.78 -17.55 -1.32
C SER A 43 9.78 -18.35 -2.63
N CYS A 44 9.15 -17.83 -3.68
CA CYS A 44 9.24 -18.43 -5.01
C CYS A 44 10.72 -18.44 -5.47
N PRO A 45 11.28 -19.60 -5.88
CA PRO A 45 12.71 -19.71 -6.20
C PRO A 45 13.19 -18.73 -7.28
N GLU A 46 12.34 -18.39 -8.24
CA GLU A 46 12.66 -17.42 -9.28
C GLU A 46 12.78 -15.99 -8.73
N THR A 47 11.87 -15.63 -7.83
CA THR A 47 11.83 -14.32 -7.16
C THR A 47 12.98 -14.18 -6.19
N GLU A 48 13.28 -15.23 -5.41
CA GLU A 48 14.44 -15.27 -4.51
C GLU A 48 15.75 -15.10 -5.29
N ARG A 49 15.91 -15.80 -6.41
CA ARG A 49 17.07 -15.64 -7.30
C ARG A 49 17.23 -14.21 -7.82
N ILE A 50 16.13 -13.51 -8.08
CA ILE A 50 16.17 -12.11 -8.50
C ILE A 50 16.61 -11.22 -7.34
N HIS A 51 16.10 -11.43 -6.13
CA HIS A 51 16.48 -10.64 -4.95
C HIS A 51 17.96 -10.76 -4.56
N VAL A 52 18.61 -11.89 -4.86
CA VAL A 52 20.06 -12.08 -4.63
C VAL A 52 20.92 -11.70 -5.83
N SER A 53 20.33 -11.24 -6.93
CA SER A 53 21.06 -10.88 -8.14
C SER A 53 21.71 -9.49 -8.04
N ASP A 54 22.84 -9.31 -8.73
CA ASP A 54 23.56 -8.02 -8.76
C ASP A 54 22.68 -6.87 -9.26
N VAL A 55 21.81 -7.12 -10.25
CA VAL A 55 20.94 -6.09 -10.81
C VAL A 55 19.89 -5.60 -9.82
N TYR A 56 19.46 -6.45 -8.89
CA TYR A 56 18.60 -6.04 -7.78
C TYR A 56 19.41 -5.28 -6.73
N ALA A 57 20.59 -5.78 -6.35
CA ALA A 57 21.46 -5.14 -5.35
C ALA A 57 21.98 -3.75 -5.77
N MET A 58 22.04 -3.48 -7.07
CA MET A 58 22.41 -2.17 -7.64
C MET A 58 21.20 -1.24 -7.86
N ASP A 59 20.04 -1.53 -7.26
CA ASP A 59 18.79 -0.75 -7.37
C ASP A 59 18.29 -0.55 -8.81
N ARG A 60 18.64 -1.47 -9.73
CA ARG A 60 18.24 -1.39 -11.15
C ARG A 60 16.95 -2.13 -11.45
N LEU A 61 16.41 -2.84 -10.46
CA LEU A 61 15.27 -3.73 -10.62
C LEU A 61 14.43 -3.73 -9.34
N THR A 62 13.12 -3.78 -9.49
CA THR A 62 12.17 -3.90 -8.39
C THR A 62 11.14 -4.96 -8.73
N VAL A 63 10.83 -5.84 -7.79
CA VAL A 63 9.75 -6.82 -7.91
C VAL A 63 8.50 -6.25 -7.25
N PHE A 64 7.34 -6.42 -7.88
CA PHE A 64 6.06 -5.97 -7.36
C PHE A 64 5.14 -7.16 -7.08
N HIS A 65 4.27 -7.01 -6.09
CA HIS A 65 3.20 -7.96 -5.81
C HIS A 65 2.12 -7.90 -6.89
N SER A 66 1.64 -9.05 -7.39
CA SER A 66 0.70 -9.06 -8.52
C SER A 66 -0.68 -8.49 -8.18
N ALA A 67 -1.01 -8.37 -6.89
CA ALA A 67 -2.19 -7.66 -6.39
C ALA A 67 -2.33 -6.23 -6.92
N TYR A 68 -1.24 -5.58 -7.36
CA TYR A 68 -1.30 -4.34 -8.13
C TYR A 68 -2.25 -4.45 -9.34
N LEU A 69 -2.14 -5.54 -10.10
CA LEU A 69 -2.95 -5.77 -11.29
C LEU A 69 -4.40 -6.06 -10.93
N SER A 70 -4.65 -6.75 -9.81
CA SER A 70 -6.00 -6.93 -9.25
C SER A 70 -6.63 -5.58 -8.88
N ALA A 71 -5.87 -4.70 -8.22
CA ALA A 71 -6.34 -3.36 -7.87
C ALA A 71 -6.59 -2.49 -9.12
N CYS A 72 -5.70 -2.55 -10.12
CA CYS A 72 -5.91 -1.87 -11.40
C CYS A 72 -7.13 -2.41 -12.15
N ARG A 73 -7.40 -3.72 -12.07
CA ARG A 73 -8.60 -4.35 -12.64
C ARG A 73 -9.85 -3.80 -11.97
N LEU A 74 -9.88 -3.72 -10.64
CA LEU A 74 -11.01 -3.19 -9.89
C LEU A 74 -11.27 -1.71 -10.21
N ARG A 75 -10.20 -0.89 -10.22
CA ARG A 75 -10.30 0.56 -10.47
C ARG A 75 -10.33 0.96 -11.95
N GLN A 76 -10.17 -0.02 -12.85
CA GLN A 76 -10.05 0.18 -14.29
C GLN A 76 -9.02 1.27 -14.68
N SER A 77 -7.93 1.40 -13.89
CA SER A 77 -6.93 2.46 -14.09
C SER A 77 -5.60 2.12 -13.42
N THR A 78 -4.51 2.42 -14.13
CA THR A 78 -3.14 2.40 -13.59
C THR A 78 -2.74 3.71 -12.93
N LYS A 79 -3.49 4.79 -13.16
CA LYS A 79 -3.18 6.13 -12.63
C LYS A 79 -3.70 6.32 -11.21
N SER A 80 -4.75 5.58 -10.83
CA SER A 80 -5.37 5.65 -9.50
C SER A 80 -4.82 4.62 -8.51
N VAL A 81 -3.93 3.73 -8.95
CA VAL A 81 -3.29 2.71 -8.12
C VAL A 81 -1.78 3.02 -8.06
N PRO A 82 -1.25 3.49 -6.93
CA PRO A 82 0.18 3.74 -6.79
C PRO A 82 0.95 2.42 -6.81
N LEU A 83 1.80 2.22 -7.81
CA LEU A 83 2.57 0.99 -7.97
C LEU A 83 3.53 0.72 -6.79
N GLY A 84 4.08 1.78 -6.19
CA GLY A 84 5.02 1.66 -5.06
C GLY A 84 4.41 1.02 -3.80
N HIS A 85 3.08 1.07 -3.65
CA HIS A 85 2.38 0.35 -2.57
C HIS A 85 2.31 -1.16 -2.80
N TYR A 86 2.89 -1.68 -3.87
CA TYR A 86 2.93 -3.11 -4.16
C TYR A 86 4.38 -3.57 -4.35
N THR A 87 5.38 -2.85 -3.89
CA THR A 87 6.76 -3.34 -3.92
C THR A 87 6.87 -4.61 -3.09
N LEU A 88 7.43 -5.69 -3.65
CA LEU A 88 7.65 -6.96 -2.96
C LEU A 88 9.12 -7.07 -2.56
N PRO A 89 9.52 -6.62 -1.36
CA PRO A 89 10.93 -6.67 -0.96
C PRO A 89 11.34 -8.10 -0.53
N PRO A 90 12.64 -8.36 -0.32
CA PRO A 90 13.14 -9.66 0.17
C PRO A 90 12.55 -10.02 1.54
N ALA A 91 12.46 -11.31 1.84
CA ALA A 91 11.79 -11.83 3.04
C ALA A 91 12.35 -11.25 4.36
N SER A 92 13.66 -10.99 4.42
CA SER A 92 14.30 -10.33 5.57
C SER A 92 13.74 -8.92 5.81
N VAL A 93 13.64 -8.12 4.75
CA VAL A 93 13.09 -6.76 4.79
C VAL A 93 11.60 -6.79 5.12
N GLN A 94 10.84 -7.73 4.53
CA GLN A 94 9.43 -7.87 4.86
C GLN A 94 9.21 -8.16 6.36
N ARG A 95 10.06 -8.98 6.98
CA ARG A 95 9.96 -9.29 8.41
C ARG A 95 10.15 -8.05 9.26
N GLU A 96 11.14 -7.23 8.94
CA GLU A 96 11.43 -5.98 9.65
C GLU A 96 10.32 -4.94 9.44
N VAL A 97 9.88 -4.74 8.21
CA VAL A 97 8.77 -3.83 7.88
C VAL A 97 7.49 -4.26 8.61
N ARG A 98 7.18 -5.57 8.64
CA ARG A 98 6.03 -6.08 9.41
C ARG A 98 6.14 -5.80 10.90
N ALA A 99 7.33 -5.94 11.47
CA ALA A 99 7.56 -5.66 12.88
C ALA A 99 7.37 -4.17 13.23
N MET A 100 7.72 -3.26 12.31
CA MET A 100 7.70 -1.81 12.54
C MET A 100 6.39 -1.14 12.12
N MET A 101 5.86 -1.51 10.95
CA MET A 101 4.76 -0.82 10.26
C MET A 101 3.49 -1.69 10.17
N GLY A 102 3.59 -2.98 10.50
CA GLY A 102 2.50 -3.94 10.34
C GLY A 102 2.41 -4.53 8.93
N ARG A 103 1.24 -5.09 8.61
CA ARG A 103 1.01 -5.86 7.37
C ARG A 103 1.08 -4.99 6.12
N PHE A 104 1.49 -5.61 5.03
CA PHE A 104 1.41 -4.99 3.71
C PHE A 104 -0.03 -4.94 3.20
N ILE A 105 -0.34 -3.96 2.35
CA ILE A 105 -1.72 -3.76 1.85
C ILE A 105 -2.27 -4.95 1.06
N TRP A 106 -1.39 -5.78 0.49
CA TRP A 106 -1.75 -6.96 -0.28
C TRP A 106 -1.91 -8.22 0.58
N GLU A 107 -1.69 -8.13 1.90
CA GLU A 107 -1.92 -9.22 2.86
C GLU A 107 -3.33 -9.19 3.46
N GLN A 108 -4.10 -8.12 3.21
CA GLN A 108 -5.42 -7.91 3.80
C GLN A 108 -6.45 -8.94 3.30
N ASP A 109 -6.37 -9.32 2.02
CA ASP A 109 -7.33 -10.22 1.34
C ASP A 109 -7.24 -11.69 1.80
N GLU A 110 -6.16 -12.10 2.47
CA GLU A 110 -6.03 -13.47 2.97
C GLU A 110 -6.89 -13.72 4.21
N LEU A 111 -7.12 -12.68 5.04
CA LEU A 111 -7.91 -12.82 6.26
C LEU A 111 -9.42 -12.87 5.98
N GLU A 112 -9.89 -12.16 4.95
CA GLU A 112 -11.31 -12.15 4.58
C GLU A 112 -11.78 -13.54 4.08
N LYS A 113 -10.88 -14.30 3.44
CA LYS A 113 -11.14 -15.70 3.04
C LYS A 113 -11.31 -16.64 4.24
N THR A 114 -10.58 -16.42 5.33
CA THR A 114 -10.73 -17.22 6.56
C THR A 114 -12.01 -16.91 7.35
N ILE A 115 -12.55 -15.68 7.27
CA ILE A 115 -13.78 -15.32 7.99
C ILE A 115 -15.03 -15.78 7.23
N HIS A 116 -15.01 -15.77 5.89
CA HIS A 116 -16.17 -16.18 5.07
C HIS A 116 -16.20 -17.67 4.70
N GLY A 117 -15.16 -18.44 5.06
CA GLY A 117 -15.06 -19.88 4.77
C GLY A 117 -15.92 -20.81 5.64
N ASN A 118 -16.82 -20.30 6.49
CA ASN A 118 -17.61 -21.15 7.41
C ASN A 118 -19.13 -20.89 7.40
N ARG A 119 -19.69 -20.31 6.33
CA ARG A 119 -21.14 -20.37 6.09
C ARG A 119 -21.43 -21.24 4.87
N ASN A 120 -21.67 -22.52 5.13
CA ASN A 120 -22.38 -23.39 4.20
C ASN A 120 -23.72 -22.76 3.82
N PRO A 121 -24.05 -22.62 2.53
CA PRO A 121 -25.40 -22.34 2.08
C PRO A 121 -26.06 -23.67 1.71
N GLU A 122 -26.90 -24.23 2.58
CA GLU A 122 -28.00 -25.15 2.20
C GLU A 122 -28.74 -25.65 3.44
N GLN A 123 -29.92 -25.08 3.70
CA GLN A 123 -31.09 -25.80 4.18
C GLN A 123 -32.34 -24.94 3.95
N THR A 124 -32.95 -25.15 2.79
CA THR A 124 -34.34 -24.80 2.47
C THR A 124 -35.30 -25.69 3.26
N VAL A 125 -36.24 -25.10 4.01
CA VAL A 125 -37.59 -25.68 4.22
C VAL A 125 -38.62 -24.54 4.21
N ASN A 126 -39.65 -24.75 3.38
CA ASN A 126 -40.75 -23.85 3.05
C ASN A 126 -41.81 -23.72 4.17
N ALA A 127 -42.46 -22.55 4.30
CA ALA A 127 -43.93 -22.35 4.32
C ALA A 127 -44.31 -20.92 4.78
N LEU A 128 -45.29 -20.32 4.08
CA LEU A 128 -45.97 -19.02 4.29
C LEU A 128 -47.36 -19.27 4.94
N PRO A 129 -48.23 -18.28 5.23
CA PRO A 129 -48.18 -17.10 6.13
C PRO A 129 -49.18 -17.23 7.32
N GLU A 130 -49.12 -16.36 8.33
CA GLU A 130 -50.33 -15.84 9.02
C GLU A 130 -50.02 -14.64 9.93
N GLY A 131 -51.02 -13.77 10.09
CA GLY A 131 -50.88 -12.38 10.54
C GLY A 131 -50.82 -12.15 12.06
N GLY A 132 -50.75 -10.87 12.44
CA GLY A 132 -50.92 -10.45 13.83
C GLY A 132 -50.11 -9.22 14.25
N SER A 133 -50.76 -8.06 14.18
CA SER A 133 -50.37 -6.76 14.76
C SER A 133 -49.83 -6.83 16.20
N LEU A 134 -48.75 -6.09 16.52
CA LEU A 134 -48.81 -5.13 17.63
C LEU A 134 -47.71 -4.04 17.57
N LYS A 135 -48.18 -2.81 17.81
CA LYS A 135 -47.48 -1.53 17.86
C LYS A 135 -46.46 -1.42 19.01
N LYS A 136 -45.41 -0.62 18.85
CA LYS A 136 -45.06 0.44 19.81
C LYS A 136 -44.25 1.58 19.18
N LYS A 137 -44.67 2.80 19.52
CA LYS A 137 -44.27 4.14 19.07
C LYS A 137 -43.08 4.69 19.86
N GLY A 138 -42.37 5.64 19.24
CA GLY A 138 -41.70 6.79 19.88
C GLY A 138 -40.78 7.51 18.88
N LYS A 139 -41.29 8.35 17.95
CA LYS A 139 -41.33 9.84 17.98
C LYS A 139 -40.00 10.50 18.38
N ILE A 140 -39.20 11.02 17.42
CA ILE A 140 -39.23 12.36 16.74
C ILE A 140 -38.66 13.49 17.62
N SER A 141 -37.60 14.15 17.16
CA SER A 141 -37.61 15.60 16.89
C SER A 141 -36.41 16.03 16.05
N GLN A 142 -36.71 16.40 14.80
CA GLN A 142 -35.88 17.22 13.92
C GLN A 142 -36.38 18.64 14.11
N GLU A 143 -35.52 19.57 14.49
CA GLU A 143 -35.83 21.00 14.53
C GLU A 143 -34.93 21.74 13.53
N ASP A 144 -35.53 22.02 12.37
CA ASP A 144 -35.06 23.00 11.41
C ASP A 144 -35.37 24.40 11.93
N CYS A 145 -34.37 25.29 11.93
CA CYS A 145 -34.60 26.73 11.94
C CYS A 145 -33.86 27.36 10.77
N MET A 146 -34.64 27.77 9.76
CA MET A 146 -34.22 28.66 8.68
C MET A 146 -34.04 30.10 9.19
N ASN A 147 -33.00 30.77 8.70
CA ASN A 147 -33.06 32.17 8.22
C ASN A 147 -31.89 32.44 7.23
N PRO A 148 -32.02 33.37 6.25
CA PRO A 148 -31.17 33.39 5.04
C PRO A 148 -30.16 34.56 4.92
N CYS A 149 -29.05 34.27 4.21
CA CYS A 149 -28.08 35.14 3.48
C CYS A 149 -26.94 35.89 4.24
N PRO A 150 -25.81 36.27 3.59
CA PRO A 150 -25.22 35.88 2.28
C PRO A 150 -23.71 35.49 2.30
N SER A 151 -23.25 34.97 1.16
CA SER A 151 -21.89 34.59 0.70
C SER A 151 -20.65 35.11 1.45
N ARG A 152 -19.77 34.17 1.86
CA ARG A 152 -18.31 34.29 1.72
C ARG A 152 -17.72 32.90 1.45
N ASP A 153 -16.94 32.82 0.38
CA ASP A 153 -16.14 31.65 0.01
C ASP A 153 -15.21 31.25 1.16
N GLU A 154 -15.26 29.99 1.59
CA GLU A 154 -14.28 29.35 2.46
C GLU A 154 -14.01 27.94 1.90
N PRO A 155 -12.74 27.53 1.76
CA PRO A 155 -12.38 26.31 1.08
C PRO A 155 -12.84 25.09 1.88
N ALA A 156 -13.41 24.11 1.17
CA ALA A 156 -13.73 22.80 1.74
C ALA A 156 -12.44 22.16 2.28
N CYS A 157 -12.21 22.27 3.59
CA CYS A 157 -11.21 21.49 4.29
C CYS A 157 -11.59 20.02 4.12
N CYS A 158 -10.66 19.24 3.55
CA CYS A 158 -10.94 17.88 3.09
C CYS A 158 -11.50 17.00 4.21
N ASP A 159 -12.56 16.26 3.89
CA ASP A 159 -13.16 15.26 4.79
C ASP A 159 -12.09 14.31 5.34
N VAL A 160 -11.83 14.42 6.65
CA VAL A 160 -10.90 13.60 7.44
C VAL A 160 -11.49 12.19 7.70
N GLN A 161 -12.37 11.71 6.81
CA GLN A 161 -13.14 10.49 7.03
C GLN A 161 -12.37 9.19 6.71
N PHE A 162 -11.12 9.29 6.23
CA PHE A 162 -10.30 8.13 5.86
C PHE A 162 -9.10 7.87 6.75
N TYR A 163 -9.00 8.54 7.90
CA TYR A 163 -7.93 8.26 8.86
C TYR A 163 -8.30 7.07 9.76
N PRO A 164 -7.43 6.04 9.90
CA PRO A 164 -7.74 4.88 10.73
C PRO A 164 -7.99 5.29 12.19
N VAL A 165 -9.16 4.94 12.73
CA VAL A 165 -9.63 5.33 14.07
C VAL A 165 -8.67 4.85 15.18
N ASN A 166 -7.85 3.82 14.92
CA ASN A 166 -6.84 3.33 15.87
C ASN A 166 -5.62 4.26 16.06
N ASN A 167 -5.46 5.32 15.26
CA ASN A 167 -4.38 6.31 15.42
C ASN A 167 -4.82 7.58 16.17
N MET A 168 -6.02 7.60 16.77
CA MET A 168 -6.44 8.71 17.63
C MET A 168 -5.76 8.60 19.00
N VAL A 169 -4.50 9.03 19.09
CA VAL A 169 -3.89 9.34 20.38
C VAL A 169 -4.56 10.60 20.93
N SER A 170 -5.51 10.43 21.85
CA SER A 170 -6.17 11.52 22.56
C SER A 170 -5.23 12.07 23.63
N GLY A 171 -4.44 13.07 23.27
CA GLY A 171 -3.52 13.73 24.20
C GLY A 171 -2.77 14.93 23.63
N TYR A 172 -3.00 15.30 22.38
CA TYR A 172 -2.39 16.49 21.79
C TYR A 172 -3.09 17.75 22.30
N THR A 173 -2.25 18.71 22.70
CA THR A 173 -2.64 20.07 23.06
C THR A 173 -3.38 20.75 21.90
N HIS A 174 -4.52 21.37 22.18
CA HIS A 174 -5.28 22.12 21.17
C HIS A 174 -4.42 23.25 20.59
N ILE A 175 -4.64 23.65 19.34
CA ILE A 175 -3.85 24.73 18.71
C ILE A 175 -3.87 26.03 19.53
N ASP A 176 -5.01 26.33 20.16
CA ASP A 176 -5.18 27.51 21.03
C ASP A 176 -4.36 27.44 22.33
N GLN A 177 -3.86 26.25 22.67
CA GLN A 177 -3.02 26.01 23.85
C GLN A 177 -1.53 25.93 23.49
N LEU A 178 -1.15 26.04 22.22
CA LEU A 178 0.25 26.09 21.81
C LEU A 178 0.84 27.46 22.10
N GLU A 179 1.95 27.51 22.83
CA GLU A 179 2.69 28.76 23.02
C GLU A 179 3.32 29.20 21.69
N LYS A 180 3.15 30.47 21.34
CA LYS A 180 3.78 31.04 20.16
C LYS A 180 5.28 31.14 20.39
N TYR A 181 6.07 30.54 19.50
CA TYR A 181 7.52 30.68 19.52
C TYR A 181 7.92 32.17 19.44
N SER A 182 8.68 32.63 20.43
CA SER A 182 9.12 34.03 20.58
C SER A 182 10.59 34.25 20.22
N GLY A 183 11.30 33.20 19.82
CA GLY A 183 12.70 33.28 19.38
C GLY A 183 12.83 33.72 17.92
N GLU A 184 14.07 33.95 17.50
CA GLU A 184 14.42 34.21 16.11
C GLU A 184 14.58 32.88 15.36
N LEU A 185 13.84 32.73 14.26
CA LEU A 185 14.00 31.59 13.36
C LEU A 185 15.22 31.83 12.48
N HIS A 186 16.22 30.96 12.62
CA HIS A 186 17.39 30.96 11.75
C HIS A 186 17.34 29.77 10.80
N ASP A 187 17.68 30.01 9.54
CA ASP A 187 17.87 28.94 8.57
C ASP A 187 19.04 28.07 9.01
N PHE A 188 18.84 26.75 8.98
CA PHE A 188 19.93 25.82 9.22
C PHE A 188 20.85 25.81 8.01
N LEU A 189 22.00 26.48 8.15
CA LEU A 189 23.09 26.45 7.17
C LEU A 189 24.17 25.47 7.68
N PRO A 190 24.34 24.29 7.04
CA PRO A 190 25.24 23.23 7.52
C PRO A 190 26.70 23.69 7.72
N SER A 191 27.12 24.77 7.07
CA SER A 191 28.50 25.29 7.10
C SER A 191 28.81 26.26 8.25
N HIS A 192 27.81 26.74 9.00
CA HIS A 192 28.00 27.85 9.96
C HIS A 192 27.97 27.45 11.44
N THR A 193 27.60 26.21 11.77
CA THR A 193 27.37 25.77 13.16
C THR A 193 28.41 24.75 13.67
N GLY A 194 29.52 24.56 12.95
CA GLY A 194 30.62 23.69 13.39
C GLY A 194 30.33 22.18 13.25
N TYR A 195 29.22 21.80 12.61
CA TYR A 195 28.89 20.40 12.32
C TYR A 195 29.41 20.03 10.92
N SER A 196 30.36 19.09 10.85
CA SER A 196 30.81 18.53 9.57
C SER A 196 30.00 17.28 9.22
N VAL A 197 29.27 17.30 8.12
CA VAL A 197 28.66 16.10 7.54
C VAL A 197 29.74 15.38 6.72
N SER A 198 30.11 14.16 7.11
CA SER A 198 31.04 13.33 6.33
C SER A 198 30.33 12.07 5.83
N ILE A 199 30.37 11.86 4.52
CA ILE A 199 29.98 10.59 3.89
C ILE A 199 31.18 9.65 3.98
N THR A 200 31.05 8.57 4.75
CA THR A 200 32.04 7.51 4.77
C THR A 200 31.80 6.57 3.59
N HIS A 201 32.54 6.76 2.50
CA HIS A 201 32.65 5.73 1.47
C HIS A 201 33.39 4.52 2.06
N ARG A 202 32.67 3.48 2.50
CA ARG A 202 33.27 2.17 2.81
C ARG A 202 33.76 1.52 1.52
N ARG A 203 34.99 1.85 1.10
CA ARG A 203 35.74 1.00 0.16
C ARG A 203 36.06 -0.31 0.89
N HIS A 204 35.46 -1.40 0.43
CA HIS A 204 35.85 -2.75 0.84
C HIS A 204 37.22 -3.07 0.24
N PRO A 205 38.23 -3.47 1.02
CA PRO A 205 39.51 -3.91 0.48
C PRO A 205 39.37 -5.35 -0.01
N TYR A 206 39.24 -5.55 -1.31
CA TYR A 206 39.56 -6.83 -1.92
C TYR A 206 41.08 -6.99 -1.93
N GLN A 207 41.62 -7.77 -1.00
CA GLN A 207 42.99 -8.29 -1.11
C GLN A 207 43.00 -9.39 -2.18
N HIS A 208 43.47 -9.07 -3.39
CA HIS A 208 43.99 -10.08 -4.30
C HIS A 208 45.32 -10.58 -3.75
N ARG A 209 45.34 -11.83 -3.25
CA ARG A 209 46.59 -12.55 -3.01
C ARG A 209 47.02 -13.17 -4.35
N LEU A 210 47.88 -12.45 -5.08
CA LEU A 210 48.61 -12.96 -6.24
C LEU A 210 49.86 -13.71 -5.75
N GLY A 211 49.94 -14.99 -6.13
CA GLY A 211 51.17 -15.75 -6.36
C GLY A 211 51.99 -16.21 -5.16
N GLN A 212 52.30 -17.51 -5.12
CA GLN A 212 53.70 -17.98 -5.13
C GLN A 212 53.77 -19.52 -5.31
N PHE A 213 54.57 -19.90 -6.33
CA PHE A 213 55.19 -21.17 -6.72
C PHE A 213 54.33 -22.40 -7.03
#